data_AF-A0A954WHW4-F1
#
_entry.id   AF-A0A954WHW4-F1
#
_cell.length_a   1.000
_cell.length_b   1.000
_cell.length_c   1.000
_cell.angle_alpha   90.00
_cell.angle_beta   90.00
_cell.angle_gamma   90.00
#
_symmetry.space_group_name_H-M   'P 1'
#
loop_
_entity.id
_entity.type
_entity.pdbx_description
1 polymer ?
#
loop_
_entity_poly.entity_id
_entity_poly.type
_entity_poly.pdbx_seq_one_letter_code
_entity_poly.pdbx_strand_id
1 'polypeptide(L)'
;MAHRTGSRWSPDKATGPAMLAACRWYERTRFAGDAYKLTVFVNDLQAGELNIDASSLTQTIDVPANLLKAGKQSVRFTLTGRGRYTYQCVLGGFVPGDKLKATTDDWYVNRTIEPAPLERDGQPIPRGFDIVRGNYKFFRNPLTDLNVGRRGHVELRVGRRGETPETNRAYLVVTEPLPAGVSVVENSVRGGFERFEQTAGAITFFIGNRDYASIEYDVHGYLPGDYRTAPTVVRDAYRPDQMAVTGPHALDVLAMGEASRDTYRLTPRELFELGKREFDAGNLAAAGAHLTQLLNDWTINDAEYRESVRMLLDVHLKNGPAADVVRYFEIIIEKYPDLEIPFGKLVQVADAYHEIAEYERSYLVFRATIEASFLRESQIGGFLEQQDEFLRSVDVISSLQRQYPPEPYLATAEYALAQGIYAKGLEAADDPKLRAKKITRVDLVQQARRRLDTFLTAYPNDPAADQASFSLANAMLELELYERTIQRCEQFAERYPDSEYLDSYWYVVGFCHFALGQHEQALAMCRKVAETRV
;
A
#
# COMPACT_ATOMS: atom_id res chain seq x y z
N MET A 1 49.02 11.27 -43.50
CA MET A 1 47.66 11.58 -43.01
C MET A 1 46.67 10.42 -43.17
N ALA A 2 47.09 9.23 -43.63
CA ALA A 2 46.23 8.06 -43.54
C ALA A 2 45.81 7.83 -42.07
N HIS A 3 44.51 7.60 -41.83
CA HIS A 3 43.88 7.36 -40.52
C HIS A 3 43.65 8.57 -39.59
N ARG A 4 43.70 9.81 -40.10
CA ARG A 4 43.23 11.01 -39.37
C ARG A 4 41.76 11.28 -39.65
N THR A 5 40.94 11.33 -38.62
CA THR A 5 39.53 11.77 -38.68
C THR A 5 39.37 12.99 -37.77
N GLY A 6 39.25 14.18 -38.36
CA GLY A 6 39.16 15.43 -37.62
C GLY A 6 40.46 15.77 -36.86
N SER A 7 40.35 16.06 -35.56
CA SER A 7 41.48 16.38 -34.67
C SER A 7 42.19 15.16 -34.09
N ARG A 8 41.72 13.94 -34.37
CA ARG A 8 42.20 12.69 -33.76
C ARG A 8 42.77 11.73 -34.82
N TRP A 9 43.65 10.85 -34.37
CA TRP A 9 44.17 9.73 -35.16
C TRP A 9 43.59 8.43 -34.62
N SER A 10 43.22 7.50 -35.52
CA SER A 10 42.73 6.19 -35.11
C SER A 10 43.88 5.18 -35.05
N PRO A 11 44.07 4.45 -33.93
CA PRO A 11 43.31 4.50 -32.67
C PRO A 11 43.68 5.71 -31.78
N ASP A 12 42.79 6.15 -30.88
CA ASP A 12 42.89 7.45 -30.17
C ASP A 12 44.19 7.64 -29.35
N LYS A 13 44.81 6.54 -28.88
CA LYS A 13 46.14 6.55 -28.25
C LYS A 13 47.26 7.07 -29.16
N ALA A 14 47.04 7.13 -30.47
CA ALA A 14 47.96 7.69 -31.45
C ALA A 14 47.86 9.23 -31.56
N THR A 15 46.79 9.85 -31.04
CA THR A 15 46.57 11.29 -31.14
C THR A 15 47.69 12.09 -30.43
N GLY A 16 48.11 11.68 -29.23
CA GLY A 16 49.19 12.35 -28.49
C GLY A 16 50.55 12.34 -29.21
N PRO A 17 51.09 11.16 -29.58
CA PRO A 17 52.35 11.07 -30.34
C PRO A 17 52.28 11.73 -31.72
N ALA A 18 51.15 11.64 -32.42
CA ALA A 18 50.96 12.28 -33.71
C ALA A 18 50.93 13.82 -33.60
N MET A 19 50.29 14.35 -32.55
CA MET A 19 50.27 15.79 -32.26
C MET A 19 51.68 16.29 -31.91
N LEU A 20 52.42 15.55 -31.07
CA LEU A 20 53.81 15.89 -30.73
C LEU A 20 54.71 15.92 -31.98
N ALA A 21 54.57 14.93 -32.87
CA ALA A 21 55.31 14.87 -34.13
C ALA A 21 54.92 16.01 -35.07
N ALA A 22 53.63 16.35 -35.16
CA ALA A 22 53.13 17.47 -35.95
C ALA A 22 53.63 18.82 -35.42
N CYS A 23 53.61 19.03 -34.09
CA CYS A 23 54.13 20.24 -33.45
C CYS A 23 55.63 20.41 -33.66
N ARG A 24 56.43 19.35 -33.49
CA ARG A 24 57.88 19.37 -33.76
C ARG A 24 58.20 19.59 -35.23
N TRP A 25 57.39 19.02 -36.13
CA TRP A 25 57.50 19.32 -37.56
C TRP A 25 57.17 20.79 -37.82
N TYR A 26 56.07 21.31 -37.27
CA TYR A 26 55.65 22.72 -37.41
C TYR A 26 56.67 23.71 -36.85
N GLU A 27 57.32 23.38 -35.74
CA GLU A 27 58.41 24.18 -35.16
C GLU A 27 59.60 24.27 -36.12
N ARG A 28 59.93 23.17 -36.81
CA ARG A 28 61.04 23.09 -37.78
C ARG A 28 60.69 23.61 -39.17
N THR A 29 59.42 23.56 -39.57
CA THR A 29 58.92 24.05 -40.86
C THR A 29 58.13 25.34 -40.72
N ARG A 30 58.40 26.15 -39.70
CA ARG A 30 57.95 27.53 -39.61
C ARG A 30 58.58 28.30 -40.76
N PHE A 31 58.00 28.16 -41.94
CA PHE A 31 58.25 29.04 -43.08
C PHE A 31 58.10 30.45 -42.51
N ALA A 32 59.11 31.29 -42.69
CA ALA A 32 58.94 32.72 -42.58
C ALA A 32 57.74 33.06 -43.49
N GLY A 33 56.59 33.32 -42.88
CA GLY A 33 55.37 33.59 -43.63
C GLY A 33 55.58 34.92 -44.32
N ASP A 34 55.76 34.89 -45.63
CA ASP A 34 55.69 36.09 -46.44
C ASP A 34 54.33 36.75 -46.15
N ALA A 35 54.31 38.08 -46.07
CA ALA A 35 53.06 38.81 -45.90
C ALA A 35 52.10 38.43 -47.04
N TYR A 36 50.89 37.98 -46.69
CA TYR A 36 49.87 37.59 -47.65
C TYR A 36 48.56 38.31 -47.37
N LYS A 37 47.77 38.45 -48.42
CA LYS A 37 46.46 39.10 -48.38
C LYS A 37 45.37 38.05 -48.59
N LEU A 38 44.41 38.00 -47.67
CA LEU A 38 43.28 37.09 -47.70
C LEU A 38 41.99 37.89 -47.93
N THR A 39 41.40 37.75 -49.11
CA THR A 39 40.09 38.34 -49.41
C THR A 39 39.00 37.30 -49.15
N VAL A 40 38.03 37.66 -48.32
CA VAL A 40 36.93 36.77 -47.90
C VAL A 40 35.66 37.18 -48.61
N PHE A 41 35.00 36.21 -49.26
CA PHE A 41 33.72 36.37 -49.92
C PHE A 41 32.66 35.53 -49.23
N VAL A 42 31.49 36.11 -48.99
CA VAL A 42 30.30 35.41 -48.50
C VAL A 42 29.21 35.54 -49.56
N ASN A 43 28.70 34.40 -50.04
CA ASN A 43 27.72 34.33 -51.13
C ASN A 43 28.10 35.20 -52.35
N ASP A 44 29.36 35.07 -52.77
CA ASP A 44 29.97 35.79 -53.91
C ASP A 44 30.16 37.30 -53.73
N LEU A 45 29.78 37.86 -52.58
CA LEU A 45 30.02 39.26 -52.22
C LEU A 45 31.23 39.37 -51.29
N GLN A 46 32.09 40.36 -51.50
CA GLN A 46 33.28 40.56 -50.68
C GLN A 46 32.86 41.00 -49.26
N ALA A 47 33.17 40.17 -48.27
CA ALA A 47 32.86 40.41 -46.85
C ALA A 47 33.98 41.18 -46.15
N GLY A 48 35.23 41.00 -46.58
CA GLY A 48 36.36 41.71 -46.00
C GLY A 48 37.69 41.29 -46.60
N GLU A 49 38.74 41.99 -46.20
CA GLU A 49 40.10 41.74 -46.64
C GLU A 49 41.05 41.86 -45.45
N LEU A 50 41.93 40.87 -45.30
CA LEU A 50 42.88 40.77 -44.20
C LEU A 50 44.30 40.75 -44.77
N ASN A 51 45.17 41.60 -44.25
CA ASN A 51 46.61 41.55 -44.51
C ASN A 51 47.28 40.85 -43.33
N ILE A 52 47.92 39.72 -43.59
CA ILE A 52 48.50 38.83 -42.58
C ILE A 52 50.01 38.75 -42.80
N ASP A 53 50.77 39.01 -41.73
CA ASP A 53 52.22 38.82 -41.68
C ASP A 53 52.62 37.91 -40.50
N ALA A 54 53.93 37.70 -40.32
CA ALA A 54 54.47 36.83 -39.27
C ALA A 54 54.15 37.29 -37.83
N SER A 55 53.72 38.54 -37.63
CA SER A 55 53.35 39.12 -36.34
C SER A 55 51.85 39.18 -36.09
N SER A 56 51.04 38.90 -37.11
CA SER A 56 49.58 39.00 -37.05
C SER A 56 48.96 37.93 -36.14
N LEU A 57 48.14 38.37 -35.19
CA LEU A 57 47.30 37.50 -34.36
C LEU A 57 46.05 37.04 -35.13
N THR A 58 45.22 36.19 -34.51
CA THR A 58 43.90 35.83 -35.05
C THR A 58 43.08 37.08 -35.34
N GLN A 59 42.60 37.22 -36.58
CA GLN A 59 41.73 38.31 -37.01
C GLN A 59 40.31 37.79 -37.24
N THR A 60 39.32 38.63 -36.91
CA THR A 60 37.88 38.31 -37.04
C THR A 60 37.24 39.26 -38.04
N ILE A 61 36.38 38.71 -38.91
CA ILE A 61 35.51 39.49 -39.80
C ILE A 61 34.07 39.26 -39.37
N ASP A 62 33.40 40.33 -38.95
CA ASP A 62 31.96 40.30 -38.78
C ASP A 62 31.30 40.32 -40.16
N VAL A 63 30.50 39.29 -40.47
CA VAL A 63 29.77 39.19 -41.73
C VAL A 63 28.41 39.87 -41.56
N PRO A 64 28.14 40.99 -42.26
CA PRO A 64 26.86 41.66 -42.17
C PRO A 64 25.70 40.78 -42.65
N ALA A 65 24.53 40.92 -42.03
CA ALA A 65 23.36 40.09 -42.32
C ALA A 65 22.87 40.17 -43.78
N ASN A 66 23.11 41.29 -44.47
CA ASN A 66 22.77 41.48 -45.88
C ASN A 66 23.65 40.66 -46.85
N LEU A 67 24.80 40.12 -46.40
CA LEU A 67 25.62 39.18 -47.18
C LEU A 67 25.13 37.74 -47.03
N LEU A 68 24.21 37.47 -46.11
CA LEU A 68 23.63 36.15 -45.88
C LEU A 68 22.41 35.93 -46.81
N LYS A 69 22.18 34.68 -47.21
CA LYS A 69 21.01 34.28 -47.98
C LYS A 69 20.18 33.23 -47.25
N ALA A 70 18.96 32.97 -47.69
CA ALA A 70 18.19 31.85 -47.17
C ALA A 70 18.88 30.51 -47.50
N GLY A 71 18.97 29.61 -46.50
CA GLY A 71 19.54 28.27 -46.67
C GLY A 71 21.07 28.22 -46.60
N LYS A 72 21.70 27.49 -47.53
CA LYS A 72 23.14 27.18 -47.51
C LYS A 72 23.99 28.43 -47.78
N GLN A 73 24.88 28.77 -46.83
CA GLN A 73 25.88 29.82 -47.01
C GLN A 73 27.11 29.27 -47.76
N SER A 74 27.75 30.12 -48.57
CA SER A 74 29.06 29.85 -49.18
C SER A 74 30.07 30.87 -48.68
N VAL A 75 31.19 30.41 -48.11
CA VAL A 75 32.33 31.25 -47.73
C VAL A 75 33.53 30.84 -48.57
N ARG A 76 34.04 31.77 -49.36
CA ARG A 76 35.20 31.57 -50.24
C ARG A 76 36.33 32.47 -49.79
N PHE A 77 37.54 31.92 -49.75
CA PHE A 77 38.75 32.63 -49.41
C PHE A 77 39.65 32.71 -50.65
N THR A 78 40.16 33.90 -50.95
CA THR A 78 41.11 34.13 -52.04
C THR A 78 42.42 34.62 -51.45
N LEU A 79 43.47 33.81 -51.63
CA LEU A 79 44.82 34.11 -51.13
C LEU A 79 45.65 34.79 -52.22
N THR A 80 46.20 35.97 -51.92
CA THR A 80 47.19 36.66 -52.75
C THR A 80 48.53 36.69 -52.02
N GLY A 81 49.54 36.01 -52.55
CA GLY A 81 50.84 35.79 -51.90
C GLY A 81 51.09 34.32 -51.56
N ARG A 82 52.03 34.04 -50.66
CA ARG A 82 52.37 32.68 -50.22
C ARG A 82 52.21 32.58 -48.71
N GLY A 83 51.28 31.75 -48.26
CA GLY A 83 51.00 31.56 -46.84
C GLY A 83 50.09 30.38 -46.57
N ARG A 84 49.92 30.04 -45.29
CA ARG A 84 48.94 29.08 -44.80
C ARG A 84 48.10 29.76 -43.73
N TYR A 85 46.81 29.47 -43.72
CA TYR A 85 45.86 29.98 -42.73
C TYR A 85 44.92 28.86 -42.27
N THR A 86 44.36 29.03 -41.08
CA THR A 86 43.26 28.23 -40.54
C THR A 86 42.09 29.17 -40.28
N TYR A 87 40.87 28.72 -40.52
CA TYR A 87 39.68 29.53 -40.36
C TYR A 87 38.62 28.79 -39.55
N GLN A 88 37.76 29.57 -38.90
CA GLN A 88 36.52 29.11 -38.28
C GLN A 88 35.41 30.06 -38.72
N CYS A 89 34.33 29.51 -39.26
CA CYS A 89 33.13 30.27 -39.59
C CYS A 89 32.03 29.91 -38.60
N VAL A 90 31.52 30.90 -37.87
CA VAL A 90 30.40 30.71 -36.94
C VAL A 90 29.21 31.50 -37.48
N LEU A 91 28.11 30.79 -37.77
CA LEU A 91 26.83 31.43 -38.07
C LEU A 91 25.97 31.34 -36.81
N GLY A 92 25.76 32.48 -36.16
CA GLY A 92 24.96 32.61 -34.95
C GLY A 92 23.75 33.49 -35.16
N GLY A 93 22.74 33.34 -34.31
CA GLY A 93 21.55 34.18 -34.30
C GLY A 93 20.71 33.94 -33.05
N PHE A 94 19.75 34.83 -32.82
CA PHE A 94 18.81 34.74 -31.70
C PHE A 94 17.45 34.26 -32.23
N VAL A 95 16.88 33.27 -31.54
CA VAL A 95 15.51 32.82 -31.76
C VAL A 95 14.75 33.08 -30.45
N PRO A 96 13.60 33.76 -30.49
CA PRO A 96 12.72 33.85 -29.32
C PRO A 96 12.42 32.46 -28.78
N GLY A 97 12.51 32.26 -27.46
CA GLY A 97 12.42 30.92 -26.86
C GLY A 97 11.12 30.18 -27.19
N ASP A 98 10.02 30.91 -27.38
CA ASP A 98 8.71 30.37 -27.77
C ASP A 98 8.60 29.96 -29.26
N LYS A 99 9.59 30.35 -30.08
CA LYS A 99 9.69 29.98 -31.49
C LYS A 99 10.79 28.93 -31.75
N LEU A 100 11.49 28.47 -30.71
CA LEU A 100 12.48 27.43 -30.83
C LEU A 100 11.79 26.10 -31.19
N LYS A 101 12.30 25.41 -32.22
CA LYS A 101 11.72 24.15 -32.70
C LYS A 101 12.75 23.03 -32.66
N ALA A 102 12.28 21.81 -32.44
CA ALA A 102 13.10 20.62 -32.62
C ALA A 102 13.54 20.51 -34.08
N THR A 103 14.76 20.01 -34.28
CA THR A 103 15.36 19.77 -35.61
C THR A 103 15.61 18.29 -35.86
N THR A 104 15.32 17.43 -34.88
CA THR A 104 15.32 15.97 -35.01
C THR A 104 14.07 15.37 -34.38
N ASP A 105 13.69 14.20 -34.87
CA ASP A 105 12.67 13.31 -34.31
C ASP A 105 13.26 12.08 -33.62
N ASP A 106 14.59 11.94 -33.60
CA ASP A 106 15.31 10.76 -33.08
C ASP A 106 15.29 10.68 -31.54
N TRP A 107 15.01 11.79 -30.85
CA TRP A 107 14.82 11.83 -29.41
C TRP A 107 13.82 12.92 -29.02
N TYR A 108 13.35 12.84 -27.77
CA TYR A 108 12.42 13.80 -27.19
C TYR A 108 12.82 14.16 -25.77
N VAL A 109 12.27 15.26 -25.28
CA VAL A 109 12.35 15.68 -23.89
C VAL A 109 10.97 16.14 -23.43
N ASN A 110 10.54 15.67 -22.28
CA ASN A 110 9.36 16.16 -21.58
C ASN A 110 9.79 16.77 -20.25
N ARG A 111 9.33 17.99 -19.98
CA ARG A 111 9.52 18.66 -18.70
C ARG A 111 8.20 18.68 -17.94
N THR A 112 8.24 18.23 -16.70
CA THR A 112 7.12 18.34 -15.76
C THR A 112 7.58 19.12 -14.54
N ILE A 113 6.75 20.04 -14.07
CA ILE A 113 7.00 20.84 -12.87
C ILE A 113 5.76 20.72 -11.99
N GLU A 114 5.96 20.26 -10.75
CA GLU A 114 4.91 20.05 -9.76
C GLU A 114 5.35 20.64 -8.42
N PRO A 115 4.43 20.91 -7.48
CA PRO A 115 4.80 21.22 -6.10
C PRO A 115 5.69 20.11 -5.52
N ALA A 116 6.56 20.42 -4.56
CA ALA A 116 7.23 19.36 -3.79
C ALA A 116 6.19 18.47 -3.07
N PRO A 117 6.53 17.21 -2.73
CA PRO A 117 5.64 16.36 -1.95
C PRO A 117 5.19 17.06 -0.67
N LEU A 118 3.94 16.85 -0.27
CA LEU A 118 3.45 17.33 1.02
C LEU A 118 4.32 16.75 2.13
N GLU A 119 4.54 17.52 3.19
CA GLU A 119 5.30 17.08 4.36
C GLU A 119 4.41 17.12 5.59
N ARG A 120 4.55 16.11 6.43
CA ARG A 120 3.89 16.02 7.72
C ARG A 120 4.83 15.40 8.75
N ASP A 121 4.96 16.07 9.89
CA ASP A 121 5.89 15.70 10.97
C ASP A 121 7.33 15.53 10.48
N GLY A 122 7.75 16.39 9.54
CA GLY A 122 9.08 16.36 8.93
C GLY A 122 9.31 15.22 7.94
N GLN A 123 8.28 14.44 7.61
CA GLN A 123 8.37 13.35 6.64
C GLN A 123 7.53 13.63 5.39
N PRO A 124 8.06 13.37 4.18
CA PRO A 124 7.28 13.49 2.97
C PRO A 124 6.11 12.48 2.98
N ILE A 125 5.00 12.89 2.38
CA ILE A 125 3.85 12.07 2.11
C ILE A 125 4.03 11.52 0.69
N PRO A 126 4.12 10.19 0.53
CA PRO A 126 4.15 9.58 -0.79
C PRO A 126 2.93 10.03 -1.61
N ARG A 127 3.16 10.33 -2.89
CA ARG A 127 2.11 10.68 -3.86
C ARG A 127 2.13 9.75 -5.04
N GLY A 128 0.97 9.54 -5.65
CA GLY A 128 0.82 8.66 -6.79
C GLY A 128 -0.50 7.91 -6.84
N PHE A 129 -0.56 7.01 -7.83
CA PHE A 129 -1.75 6.22 -8.19
C PHE A 129 -1.47 4.72 -8.13
N ASP A 130 -0.36 4.32 -7.50
CA ASP A 130 0.11 2.94 -7.40
C ASP A 130 -0.86 2.01 -6.64
N ILE A 131 -1.76 2.60 -5.83
CA ILE A 131 -2.83 1.88 -5.14
C ILE A 131 -4.12 1.72 -5.95
N VAL A 132 -4.24 2.32 -7.13
CA VAL A 132 -5.49 2.30 -7.90
C VAL A 132 -5.54 1.08 -8.82
N ARG A 133 -6.71 0.44 -8.89
CA ARG A 133 -6.99 -0.68 -9.79
C ARG A 133 -7.83 -0.25 -10.99
N GLY A 134 -7.63 -0.95 -12.10
CA GLY A 134 -8.40 -0.75 -13.33
C GLY A 134 -8.01 0.52 -14.08
N ASN A 135 -8.93 1.01 -14.90
CA ASN A 135 -8.68 2.19 -15.72
C ASN A 135 -9.00 3.46 -14.94
N TYR A 136 -8.02 4.37 -14.86
CA TYR A 136 -8.18 5.66 -14.20
C TYR A 136 -7.48 6.76 -14.99
N LYS A 137 -7.90 8.01 -14.75
CA LYS A 137 -7.26 9.19 -15.35
C LYS A 137 -6.21 9.73 -14.39
N PHE A 138 -4.94 9.63 -14.78
CA PHE A 138 -3.86 10.29 -14.05
C PHE A 138 -4.03 11.81 -14.11
N PHE A 139 -3.53 12.48 -13.09
CA PHE A 139 -3.38 13.91 -13.09
C PHE A 139 -2.08 14.29 -12.41
N ARG A 140 -1.67 15.53 -12.63
CA ARG A 140 -0.53 16.16 -11.97
C ARG A 140 -0.97 17.50 -11.43
N ASN A 141 -0.39 17.92 -10.32
CA ASN A 141 -0.66 19.25 -9.76
C ASN A 141 0.28 20.23 -10.47
N PRO A 142 -0.24 21.16 -11.30
CA PRO A 142 0.62 22.13 -11.96
C PRO A 142 1.28 23.02 -10.91
N LEU A 143 2.48 23.51 -11.24
CA LEU A 143 3.14 24.56 -10.49
C LEU A 143 3.33 25.78 -11.40
N THR A 144 2.37 26.69 -11.34
CA THR A 144 2.46 28.02 -11.94
C THR A 144 2.81 29.08 -10.90
N ASP A 145 2.52 28.82 -9.61
CA ASP A 145 2.77 29.71 -8.49
C ASP A 145 3.64 29.04 -7.43
N LEU A 146 4.81 29.62 -7.14
CA LEU A 146 5.73 29.12 -6.11
C LEU A 146 6.01 30.20 -5.07
N ASN A 147 5.49 30.06 -3.85
CA ASN A 147 5.84 30.98 -2.77
C ASN A 147 7.33 30.93 -2.43
N VAL A 148 7.90 32.09 -2.09
CA VAL A 148 9.23 32.16 -1.48
C VAL A 148 9.35 31.23 -0.27
N GLY A 149 10.43 30.46 -0.23
CA GLY A 149 10.71 29.46 0.81
C GLY A 149 10.00 28.12 0.62
N ARG A 150 9.12 27.95 -0.37
CA ARG A 150 8.55 26.65 -0.76
C ARG A 150 9.38 26.00 -1.86
N ARG A 151 9.21 24.69 -2.02
CA ARG A 151 9.90 23.88 -3.03
C ARG A 151 8.96 23.47 -4.17
N GLY A 152 9.49 23.53 -5.38
CA GLY A 152 8.93 22.88 -6.57
C GLY A 152 9.81 21.71 -6.98
N HIS A 153 9.22 20.70 -7.58
CA HIS A 153 9.89 19.51 -8.08
C HIS A 153 9.85 19.51 -9.62
N VAL A 154 11.01 19.28 -10.24
CA VAL A 154 11.14 19.22 -11.70
C VAL A 154 11.57 17.82 -12.12
N GLU A 155 10.85 17.27 -13.10
CA GLU A 155 11.17 15.99 -13.74
C GLU A 155 11.42 16.23 -15.24
N LEU A 156 12.59 15.84 -15.72
CA LEU A 156 12.95 15.78 -17.13
C LEU A 156 13.00 14.33 -17.58
N ARG A 157 12.15 13.95 -18.55
CA ARG A 157 12.19 12.64 -19.19
C ARG A 157 12.76 12.80 -20.59
N VAL A 158 13.94 12.23 -20.80
CA VAL A 158 14.62 12.20 -22.10
C VAL A 158 14.61 10.77 -22.62
N GLY A 159 14.14 10.59 -23.85
CA GLY A 159 14.07 9.27 -24.47
C GLY A 159 14.42 9.33 -25.95
N ARG A 160 14.99 8.24 -26.47
CA ARG A 160 15.21 8.06 -27.91
C ARG A 160 14.01 7.41 -28.57
N ARG A 161 13.82 7.70 -29.85
CA ARG A 161 12.84 7.01 -30.70
C ARG A 161 13.57 5.98 -31.56
N GLY A 162 13.04 4.77 -31.61
CA GLY A 162 13.59 3.66 -32.40
C GLY A 162 14.83 3.00 -31.80
N GLU A 163 15.30 1.93 -32.46
CA GLU A 163 16.47 1.16 -32.03
C GLU A 163 17.71 1.63 -32.79
N THR A 164 18.61 2.32 -32.10
CA THR A 164 19.96 2.64 -32.62
C THR A 164 20.99 1.84 -31.85
N PRO A 165 21.89 1.08 -32.51
CA PRO A 165 22.99 0.38 -31.83
C PRO A 165 23.82 1.35 -30.98
N GLU A 166 24.25 0.92 -29.79
CA GLU A 166 24.93 1.76 -28.81
C GLU A 166 26.16 2.50 -29.39
N THR A 167 26.90 1.84 -30.29
CA THR A 167 28.08 2.40 -30.97
C THR A 167 27.77 3.61 -31.87
N ASN A 168 26.52 3.75 -32.30
CA ASN A 168 26.07 4.78 -33.23
C ASN A 168 25.17 5.83 -32.55
N ARG A 169 24.99 5.77 -31.22
CA ARG A 169 24.14 6.71 -30.49
C ARG A 169 24.83 8.05 -30.33
N ALA A 170 24.08 9.12 -30.61
CA ALA A 170 24.47 10.48 -30.30
C ALA A 170 24.73 10.64 -28.80
N TYR A 171 25.78 11.38 -28.42
CA TYR A 171 26.02 11.67 -27.01
C TYR A 171 25.11 12.85 -26.61
N LEU A 172 24.08 12.62 -25.79
CA LEU A 172 23.10 13.65 -25.49
C LEU A 172 23.50 14.52 -24.30
N VAL A 173 23.31 15.83 -24.48
CA VAL A 173 23.47 16.85 -23.43
C VAL A 173 22.16 17.62 -23.31
N VAL A 174 21.64 17.73 -22.09
CA VAL A 174 20.45 18.52 -21.75
C VAL A 174 20.90 19.84 -21.17
N THR A 175 20.38 20.94 -21.67
CA THR A 175 20.47 22.26 -21.03
C THR A 175 19.09 22.63 -20.54
N GLU A 176 18.94 22.75 -19.23
CA GLU A 176 17.71 23.15 -18.57
C GLU A 176 17.83 24.58 -18.02
N PRO A 177 17.19 25.56 -18.66
CA PRO A 177 17.13 26.92 -18.15
C PRO A 177 16.38 26.96 -16.82
N LEU A 178 16.84 27.81 -15.89
CA LEU A 178 16.20 28.04 -14.60
C LEU A 178 15.51 29.41 -14.59
N PRO A 179 14.27 29.53 -14.07
CA PRO A 179 13.66 30.83 -13.86
C PRO A 179 14.51 31.66 -12.89
N ALA A 180 14.68 32.95 -13.16
CA ALA A 180 15.58 33.80 -12.38
C ALA A 180 15.17 33.94 -10.91
N GLY A 181 13.90 33.72 -10.55
CA GLY A 181 13.40 33.78 -9.17
C GLY A 181 13.56 32.51 -8.34
N VAL A 182 14.14 31.44 -8.91
CA VAL A 182 14.35 30.17 -8.20
C VAL A 182 15.82 29.81 -8.11
N SER A 183 16.15 29.00 -7.11
CA SER A 183 17.48 28.39 -6.97
C SER A 183 17.34 26.88 -6.79
N VAL A 184 18.29 26.14 -7.35
CA VAL A 184 18.29 24.67 -7.32
C VAL A 184 18.73 24.19 -5.95
N VAL A 185 18.05 23.18 -5.42
CA VAL A 185 18.52 22.45 -4.25
C VAL A 185 19.50 21.38 -4.74
N GLU A 186 20.79 21.69 -4.77
CA GLU A 186 21.82 20.84 -5.42
C GLU A 186 21.80 19.37 -4.95
N ASN A 187 21.62 19.14 -3.65
CA ASN A 187 21.58 17.77 -3.07
C ASN A 187 20.32 16.97 -3.47
N SER A 188 19.33 17.59 -4.11
CA SER A 188 18.14 16.89 -4.64
C SER A 188 18.35 16.35 -6.06
N VAL A 189 19.39 16.80 -6.76
CA VAL A 189 19.64 16.49 -8.17
C VAL A 189 20.02 15.01 -8.30
N ARG A 190 19.21 14.24 -9.01
CA ARG A 190 19.38 12.79 -9.18
C ARG A 190 18.81 12.30 -10.51
N GLY A 191 19.21 11.10 -10.93
CA GLY A 191 18.65 10.44 -12.10
C GLY A 191 19.67 9.94 -13.12
N GLY A 192 19.23 9.80 -14.37
CA GLY A 192 19.96 9.12 -15.44
C GLY A 192 20.98 10.00 -16.17
N PHE A 193 22.00 10.50 -15.49
CA PHE A 193 23.10 11.28 -16.09
C PHE A 193 24.48 10.79 -15.63
N GLU A 194 25.54 11.10 -16.37
CA GLU A 194 26.93 10.82 -16.02
C GLU A 194 27.49 11.88 -15.06
N ARG A 195 27.14 13.15 -15.32
CA ARG A 195 27.49 14.32 -14.50
C ARG A 195 26.55 15.48 -14.84
N PHE A 196 26.53 16.50 -13.99
CA PHE A 196 25.86 17.77 -14.27
C PHE A 196 26.78 18.94 -13.95
N GLU A 197 26.50 20.09 -14.56
CA GLU A 197 27.16 21.37 -14.31
C GLU A 197 26.09 22.44 -14.07
N GLN A 198 26.23 23.22 -13.00
CA GLN A 198 25.38 24.36 -12.75
C GLN A 198 26.07 25.64 -13.22
N THR A 199 25.36 26.45 -13.99
CA THR A 199 25.80 27.78 -14.43
C THR A 199 24.75 28.81 -14.05
N ALA A 200 25.09 30.10 -14.20
CA ALA A 200 24.13 31.17 -13.94
C ALA A 200 22.89 31.01 -14.87
N GLY A 201 21.74 30.68 -14.28
CA GLY A 201 20.46 30.56 -14.99
C GLY A 201 20.24 29.24 -15.73
N ALA A 202 21.08 28.21 -15.57
CA ALA A 202 20.83 26.89 -16.17
C ALA A 202 21.55 25.74 -15.44
N ILE A 203 20.99 24.53 -15.56
CA ILE A 203 21.67 23.27 -15.26
C ILE A 203 21.92 22.52 -16.56
N THR A 204 23.13 21.99 -16.74
CA THR A 204 23.48 21.14 -17.88
C THR A 204 23.70 19.71 -17.42
N PHE A 205 23.00 18.75 -18.01
CA PHE A 205 23.14 17.31 -17.72
C PHE A 205 23.78 16.59 -18.89
N PHE A 206 24.79 15.78 -18.61
CA PHE A 206 25.46 14.94 -19.60
C PHE A 206 24.88 13.52 -19.51
N ILE A 207 23.98 13.17 -20.43
CA ILE A 207 23.24 11.88 -20.42
C ILE A 207 24.09 10.75 -21.02
N GLY A 208 24.90 11.08 -22.03
CA GLY A 208 25.68 10.11 -22.79
C GLY A 208 24.83 9.32 -23.79
N ASN A 209 25.11 8.03 -23.91
CA ASN A 209 24.54 7.14 -24.95
C ASN A 209 23.31 6.33 -24.46
N ARG A 210 22.74 6.70 -23.30
CA ARG A 210 21.56 6.03 -22.73
C ARG A 210 20.34 6.13 -23.66
N ASP A 211 19.46 5.13 -23.59
CA ASP A 211 18.18 5.14 -24.32
C ASP A 211 17.14 6.03 -23.66
N TYR A 212 17.16 6.03 -22.33
CA TYR A 212 16.22 6.74 -21.48
C TYR A 212 16.94 7.32 -20.27
N ALA A 213 16.55 8.52 -19.89
CA ALA A 213 16.96 9.18 -18.66
C ALA A 213 15.75 9.87 -18.04
N SER A 214 15.45 9.55 -16.78
CA SER A 214 14.66 10.41 -15.90
C SER A 214 15.60 11.19 -15.02
N ILE A 215 15.48 12.51 -15.00
CA ILE A 215 16.29 13.43 -14.20
C ILE A 215 15.34 14.22 -13.32
N GLU A 216 15.62 14.26 -12.03
CA GLU A 216 14.78 14.91 -11.03
C GLU A 216 15.61 15.86 -10.18
N TYR A 217 15.03 17.00 -9.84
CA TYR A 217 15.62 17.96 -8.90
C TYR A 217 14.54 18.89 -8.34
N ASP A 218 14.81 19.44 -7.16
CA ASP A 218 13.98 20.44 -6.52
C ASP A 218 14.55 21.84 -6.77
N VAL A 219 13.64 22.81 -6.87
CA VAL A 219 13.93 24.25 -6.85
C VAL A 219 13.22 24.89 -5.68
N HIS A 220 13.76 25.98 -5.13
CA HIS A 220 13.06 26.80 -4.15
C HIS A 220 12.93 28.24 -4.64
N GLY A 221 11.77 28.86 -4.37
CA GLY A 221 11.54 30.27 -4.67
C GLY A 221 12.35 31.16 -3.72
N TYR A 222 13.09 32.13 -4.27
CA TYR A 222 13.91 33.05 -3.47
C TYR A 222 13.63 34.53 -3.76
N LEU A 223 13.21 34.88 -4.99
CA LEU A 223 12.93 36.27 -5.37
C LEU A 223 11.53 36.35 -6.00
N PRO A 224 10.60 37.14 -5.42
CA PRO A 224 9.28 37.31 -5.99
C PRO A 224 9.28 37.98 -7.37
N GLY A 225 8.36 37.57 -8.22
CA GLY A 225 8.14 38.17 -9.54
C GLY A 225 7.61 37.16 -10.57
N ASP A 226 7.32 37.67 -11.75
CA ASP A 226 6.78 36.88 -12.86
C ASP A 226 7.93 36.41 -13.76
N TYR A 227 8.19 35.11 -13.80
CA TYR A 227 9.32 34.56 -14.54
C TYR A 227 8.87 33.68 -15.71
N ARG A 228 9.63 33.78 -16.80
CA ARG A 228 9.49 32.89 -17.95
C ARG A 228 10.75 32.08 -18.12
N THR A 229 10.58 30.76 -18.13
CA THR A 229 11.65 29.80 -18.35
C THR A 229 11.69 29.41 -19.82
N ALA A 230 12.86 29.53 -20.43
CA ALA A 230 13.09 29.08 -21.79
C ALA A 230 12.89 27.55 -21.93
N PRO A 231 12.71 27.03 -23.16
CA PRO A 231 12.68 25.60 -23.40
C PRO A 231 13.91 24.87 -22.87
N THR A 232 13.69 23.68 -22.30
CA THR A 232 14.75 22.67 -22.16
C THR A 232 15.25 22.31 -23.55
N VAL A 233 16.57 22.14 -23.72
CA VAL A 233 17.16 21.75 -24.99
C VAL A 233 18.02 20.50 -24.84
N VAL A 234 17.75 19.47 -25.63
CA VAL A 234 18.55 18.25 -25.71
C VAL A 234 19.23 18.17 -27.06
N ARG A 235 20.56 18.12 -27.06
CA ARG A 235 21.41 18.13 -28.28
C ARG A 235 22.35 16.94 -28.33
N ASP A 236 22.73 16.54 -29.53
CA ASP A 236 23.95 15.77 -29.75
C ASP A 236 25.16 16.69 -29.49
N ALA A 237 26.06 16.27 -28.58
CA ALA A 237 27.30 16.99 -28.28
C ALA A 237 28.19 17.18 -29.51
N TYR A 238 28.11 16.29 -30.50
CA TYR A 238 28.92 16.34 -31.72
C TYR A 238 28.19 16.97 -32.91
N ARG A 239 26.85 17.06 -32.86
CA ARG A 239 26.00 17.64 -33.92
C ARG A 239 24.96 18.59 -33.30
N PRO A 240 25.37 19.80 -32.87
CA PRO A 240 24.48 20.72 -32.14
C PRO A 240 23.27 21.21 -32.94
N ASP A 241 23.31 21.04 -34.26
CA ASP A 241 22.20 21.29 -35.18
C ASP A 241 21.05 20.28 -35.02
N GLN A 242 21.31 19.12 -34.41
CA GLN A 242 20.30 18.14 -34.03
C GLN A 242 19.86 18.39 -32.59
N MET A 243 18.62 18.84 -32.40
CA MET A 243 18.07 19.14 -31.08
C MET A 243 16.59 18.78 -30.94
N ALA A 244 16.22 18.38 -29.73
CA ALA A 244 14.84 18.32 -29.26
C ALA A 244 14.63 19.39 -28.19
N VAL A 245 13.44 19.97 -28.13
CA VAL A 245 13.13 21.08 -27.23
C VAL A 245 11.76 20.92 -26.59
N THR A 246 11.58 21.45 -25.39
CA THR A 246 10.24 21.57 -24.77
C THR A 246 9.55 22.87 -25.19
N GLY A 247 8.34 23.11 -24.68
CA GLY A 247 7.76 24.46 -24.66
C GLY A 247 8.39 25.33 -23.55
N PRO A 248 8.27 26.68 -23.64
CA PRO A 248 8.55 27.57 -22.53
C PRO A 248 7.56 27.34 -21.38
N HIS A 249 7.94 27.71 -20.16
CA HIS A 249 7.08 27.63 -18.96
C HIS A 249 7.05 28.97 -18.24
N ALA A 250 5.89 29.35 -17.70
CA ALA A 250 5.76 30.53 -16.84
C ALA A 250 5.66 30.09 -15.39
N LEU A 251 6.39 30.76 -14.51
CA LEU A 251 6.39 30.51 -13.07
C LEU A 251 6.40 31.86 -12.34
N ASP A 252 5.34 32.13 -11.60
CA ASP A 252 5.25 33.31 -10.76
C ASP A 252 5.75 32.93 -9.36
N VAL A 253 6.80 33.60 -8.91
CA VAL A 253 7.32 33.41 -7.56
C VAL A 253 6.59 34.39 -6.66
N LEU A 254 5.72 33.86 -5.81
CA LEU A 254 4.85 34.67 -4.95
C LEU A 254 5.57 35.11 -3.68
N ALA A 255 5.14 36.21 -3.09
CA ALA A 255 5.63 36.62 -1.79
C ALA A 255 5.31 35.57 -0.71
N MET A 256 6.04 35.64 0.42
CA MET A 256 5.79 34.74 1.55
C MET A 256 4.37 34.98 2.10
N GLY A 257 3.56 33.92 2.15
CA GLY A 257 2.19 33.96 2.69
C GLY A 257 1.11 34.38 1.68
N GLU A 258 1.47 34.73 0.45
CA GLU A 258 0.51 35.00 -0.63
C GLU A 258 -0.19 33.70 -1.08
N ALA A 259 -1.48 33.77 -1.39
CA ALA A 259 -2.24 32.60 -1.80
C ALA A 259 -1.91 32.21 -3.24
N SER A 260 -1.57 30.95 -3.46
CA SER A 260 -1.38 30.38 -4.80
C SER A 260 -2.74 30.25 -5.53
N ARG A 261 -2.73 30.52 -6.83
CA ARG A 261 -3.86 30.28 -7.75
C ARG A 261 -3.95 28.81 -8.17
N ASP A 262 -2.88 28.04 -7.98
CA ASP A 262 -2.87 26.60 -8.26
C ASP A 262 -3.75 25.87 -7.24
N THR A 263 -4.70 25.08 -7.75
CA THR A 263 -5.50 24.20 -6.90
C THR A 263 -4.76 22.88 -6.71
N TYR A 264 -4.44 22.53 -5.46
CA TYR A 264 -3.84 21.23 -5.13
C TYR A 264 -4.91 20.16 -5.01
N ARG A 265 -4.76 19.07 -5.75
CA ARG A 265 -5.60 17.87 -5.62
C ARG A 265 -4.78 16.72 -5.05
N LEU A 266 -5.25 16.14 -3.94
CA LEU A 266 -4.62 14.97 -3.33
C LEU A 266 -4.72 13.76 -4.25
N THR A 267 -3.60 13.07 -4.46
CA THR A 267 -3.57 11.77 -5.13
C THR A 267 -4.14 10.66 -4.23
N PRO A 268 -4.55 9.52 -4.80
CA PRO A 268 -5.02 8.37 -4.01
C PRO A 268 -4.03 7.94 -2.93
N ARG A 269 -2.74 7.85 -3.28
CA ARG A 269 -1.69 7.52 -2.32
C ARG A 269 -1.60 8.55 -1.19
N GLU A 270 -1.71 9.85 -1.50
CA GLU A 270 -1.73 10.88 -0.46
C GLU A 270 -2.94 10.78 0.45
N LEU A 271 -4.15 10.56 -0.10
CA LEU A 271 -5.37 10.40 0.69
C LEU A 271 -5.26 9.21 1.66
N PHE A 272 -4.72 8.08 1.19
CA PHE A 272 -4.49 6.91 2.03
C PHE A 272 -3.49 7.19 3.16
N GLU A 273 -2.32 7.74 2.83
CA GLU A 273 -1.25 8.00 3.80
C GLU A 273 -1.64 9.09 4.81
N LEU A 274 -2.32 10.15 4.37
CA LEU A 274 -2.88 11.17 5.26
C LEU A 274 -3.94 10.56 6.18
N GLY A 275 -4.86 9.77 5.63
CA GLY A 275 -5.90 9.09 6.40
C GLY A 275 -5.32 8.21 7.50
N LYS A 276 -4.32 7.39 7.16
CA LYS A 276 -3.61 6.52 8.10
C LYS A 276 -2.86 7.28 9.19
N ARG A 277 -2.05 8.27 8.82
CA ARG A 277 -1.28 9.07 9.80
C ARG A 277 -2.20 9.84 10.75
N GLU A 278 -3.30 10.39 10.25
CA GLU A 278 -4.30 11.05 11.09
C GLU A 278 -5.01 10.08 12.04
N PHE A 279 -5.30 8.86 11.56
CA PHE A 279 -5.86 7.81 12.37
C PHE A 279 -4.92 7.43 13.52
N ASP A 280 -3.65 7.21 13.20
CA ASP A 280 -2.60 6.88 14.18
C ASP A 280 -2.35 8.03 15.18
N ALA A 281 -2.51 9.29 14.74
CA ALA A 281 -2.45 10.47 15.59
C ALA A 281 -3.71 10.69 16.44
N GLY A 282 -4.77 9.90 16.24
CA GLY A 282 -6.06 10.01 16.95
C GLY A 282 -7.01 11.08 16.40
N ASN A 283 -6.67 11.72 15.28
CA ASN A 283 -7.47 12.73 14.60
C ASN A 283 -8.53 12.08 13.69
N LEU A 284 -9.48 11.37 14.30
CA LEU A 284 -10.42 10.50 13.60
C LEU A 284 -11.28 11.23 12.55
N ALA A 285 -11.65 12.49 12.78
CA ALA A 285 -12.44 13.26 11.81
C ALA A 285 -11.66 13.52 10.50
N ALA A 286 -10.39 13.91 10.61
CA ALA A 286 -9.52 14.13 9.45
C ALA A 286 -9.18 12.80 8.75
N ALA A 287 -8.95 11.74 9.53
CA ALA A 287 -8.75 10.40 8.99
C ALA A 287 -9.97 9.94 8.17
N GLY A 288 -11.16 10.05 8.76
CA GLY A 288 -12.43 9.71 8.12
C GLY A 288 -12.67 10.48 6.83
N ALA A 289 -12.38 11.79 6.80
CA ALA A 289 -12.54 12.61 5.61
C ALA A 289 -11.65 12.13 4.44
N HIS A 290 -10.34 11.95 4.69
CA HIS A 290 -9.41 11.51 3.64
C HIS A 290 -9.72 10.09 3.14
N LEU A 291 -9.99 9.15 4.05
CA LEU A 291 -10.29 7.76 3.68
C LEU A 291 -11.66 7.64 2.98
N THR A 292 -12.66 8.41 3.40
CA THR A 292 -13.96 8.45 2.71
C THR A 292 -13.81 9.01 1.29
N GLN A 293 -13.07 10.11 1.13
CA GLN A 293 -12.77 10.66 -0.18
C GLN A 293 -12.03 9.63 -1.06
N LEU A 294 -11.04 8.93 -0.50
CA LEU A 294 -10.31 7.89 -1.21
C LEU A 294 -11.24 6.82 -1.78
N LEU A 295 -12.13 6.26 -0.95
CA LEU A 295 -13.03 5.18 -1.36
C LEU A 295 -14.18 5.64 -2.27
N ASN A 296 -14.55 6.91 -2.22
CA ASN A 296 -15.57 7.48 -3.12
C ASN A 296 -15.01 7.79 -4.51
N ASP A 297 -13.79 8.33 -4.58
CA ASP A 297 -13.20 8.82 -5.82
C ASP A 297 -12.44 7.72 -6.58
N TRP A 298 -12.00 6.64 -5.89
CA TRP A 298 -11.06 5.67 -6.46
C TRP A 298 -11.39 4.21 -6.11
N THR A 299 -11.30 3.35 -7.12
CA THR A 299 -11.24 1.89 -6.92
C THR A 299 -9.80 1.47 -6.63
N ILE A 300 -9.52 1.05 -5.39
CA ILE A 300 -8.15 0.78 -4.93
C ILE A 300 -7.83 -0.70 -4.76
N ASN A 301 -6.55 -0.98 -4.49
CA ASN A 301 -6.03 -2.30 -4.17
C ASN A 301 -6.65 -2.89 -2.92
N ASP A 302 -6.74 -4.22 -2.87
CA ASP A 302 -7.48 -4.91 -1.81
C ASP A 302 -6.86 -4.75 -0.42
N ALA A 303 -5.53 -4.69 -0.34
CA ALA A 303 -4.82 -4.47 0.91
C ALA A 303 -5.15 -3.08 1.50
N GLU A 304 -5.02 -2.03 0.69
CA GLU A 304 -5.35 -0.66 1.08
C GLU A 304 -6.85 -0.47 1.33
N TYR A 305 -7.70 -1.15 0.57
CA TYR A 305 -9.16 -1.14 0.82
C TYR A 305 -9.51 -1.76 2.17
N ARG A 306 -8.94 -2.94 2.48
CA ARG A 306 -9.13 -3.61 3.77
C ARG A 306 -8.71 -2.72 4.94
N GLU A 307 -7.54 -2.08 4.83
CA GLU A 307 -7.05 -1.19 5.89
C GLU A 307 -7.93 0.07 6.03
N SER A 308 -8.33 0.68 4.91
CA SER A 308 -9.20 1.85 4.90
C SER A 308 -10.56 1.58 5.54
N VAL A 309 -11.21 0.46 5.18
CA VAL A 309 -12.51 0.07 5.75
C VAL A 309 -12.40 -0.23 7.25
N ARG A 310 -11.33 -0.92 7.68
CA ARG A 310 -11.07 -1.16 9.11
C ARG A 310 -10.93 0.15 9.89
N MET A 311 -10.14 1.10 9.38
CA MET A 311 -9.97 2.41 10.00
C MET A 311 -11.27 3.22 10.00
N LEU A 312 -12.05 3.15 8.91
CA LEU A 312 -13.35 3.83 8.81
C LEU A 312 -14.37 3.25 9.81
N LEU A 313 -14.43 1.94 9.99
CA LEU A 313 -15.25 1.35 11.06
C LEU A 313 -14.87 1.96 12.41
N ASP A 314 -13.58 2.03 12.73
CA ASP A 314 -13.10 2.59 14.01
C ASP A 314 -13.40 4.09 14.15
N VAL A 315 -13.31 4.86 13.06
CA VAL A 315 -13.70 6.28 13.02
C VAL A 315 -15.19 6.43 13.34
N HIS A 316 -16.04 5.62 12.70
CA HIS A 316 -17.48 5.71 12.86
C HIS A 316 -17.97 5.14 14.20
N LEU A 317 -17.33 4.12 14.75
CA LEU A 317 -17.63 3.62 16.10
C LEU A 317 -17.40 4.68 17.18
N LYS A 318 -16.48 5.62 16.96
CA LYS A 318 -16.19 6.68 17.94
C LYS A 318 -17.25 7.79 17.94
N ASN A 319 -17.59 8.33 16.77
CA ASN A 319 -18.42 9.54 16.63
C ASN A 319 -19.26 9.58 15.33
N GLY A 320 -19.40 8.45 14.63
CA GLY A 320 -20.10 8.37 13.35
C GLY A 320 -21.58 8.05 13.50
N PRO A 321 -22.38 8.24 12.43
CA PRO A 321 -23.76 7.77 12.40
C PRO A 321 -23.82 6.24 12.36
N ALA A 322 -24.82 5.65 13.02
CA ALA A 322 -25.01 4.20 13.10
C ALA A 322 -25.06 3.50 11.73
N ALA A 323 -25.65 4.15 10.72
CA ALA A 323 -25.70 3.62 9.36
C ALA A 323 -24.31 3.38 8.75
N ASP A 324 -23.33 4.24 9.06
CA ASP A 324 -21.96 4.06 8.57
C ASP A 324 -21.21 2.97 9.32
N VAL A 325 -21.46 2.83 10.63
CA VAL A 325 -20.94 1.70 11.43
C VAL A 325 -21.38 0.38 10.82
N VAL A 326 -22.69 0.22 10.59
CA VAL A 326 -23.26 -0.98 9.97
C VAL A 326 -22.69 -1.20 8.58
N ARG A 327 -22.63 -0.15 7.74
CA ARG A 327 -22.07 -0.25 6.38
C ARG A 327 -20.65 -0.81 6.37
N TYR A 328 -19.74 -0.26 7.17
CA TYR A 328 -18.35 -0.71 7.17
C TYR A 328 -18.17 -2.06 7.86
N PHE A 329 -18.97 -2.37 8.89
CA PHE A 329 -18.97 -3.69 9.51
C PHE A 329 -19.41 -4.79 8.54
N GLU A 330 -20.48 -4.56 7.77
CA GLU A 330 -20.98 -5.50 6.75
C GLU A 330 -19.92 -5.78 5.68
N ILE A 331 -19.26 -4.72 5.19
CA ILE A 331 -18.14 -4.88 4.24
C ILE A 331 -17.04 -5.77 4.82
N ILE A 332 -16.74 -5.65 6.13
CA ILE A 332 -15.72 -6.46 6.77
C ILE A 332 -16.15 -7.92 6.85
N ILE A 333 -17.35 -8.23 7.35
CA ILE A 333 -17.75 -9.63 7.53
C ILE A 333 -17.97 -10.35 6.19
N GLU A 334 -18.42 -9.63 5.15
CA GLU A 334 -18.64 -10.21 3.82
C GLU A 334 -17.33 -10.44 3.06
N LYS A 335 -16.42 -9.46 3.09
CA LYS A 335 -15.22 -9.47 2.26
C LYS A 335 -13.98 -9.97 2.99
N TYR A 336 -13.93 -9.81 4.31
CA TYR A 336 -12.77 -10.10 5.16
C TYR A 336 -13.18 -10.89 6.42
N PRO A 337 -13.79 -12.08 6.27
CA PRO A 337 -14.30 -12.87 7.41
C PRO A 337 -13.22 -13.28 8.41
N ASP A 338 -11.95 -13.35 7.99
CA ASP A 338 -10.81 -13.67 8.84
C ASP A 338 -10.35 -12.48 9.72
N LEU A 339 -10.94 -11.29 9.57
CA LEU A 339 -10.58 -10.13 10.38
C LEU A 339 -11.24 -10.23 11.76
N GLU A 340 -10.43 -10.45 12.79
CA GLU A 340 -10.91 -10.44 14.17
C GLU A 340 -11.36 -9.03 14.60
N ILE A 341 -12.63 -8.93 15.00
CA ILE A 341 -13.22 -7.73 15.56
C ILE A 341 -13.32 -7.90 17.08
N PRO A 342 -12.70 -7.01 17.89
CA PRO A 342 -12.81 -7.08 19.35
C PRO A 342 -14.25 -7.04 19.84
N PHE A 343 -14.58 -7.83 20.87
CA PHE A 343 -15.93 -7.92 21.45
C PHE A 343 -16.52 -6.55 21.81
N GLY A 344 -15.72 -5.63 22.37
CA GLY A 344 -16.19 -4.29 22.72
C GLY A 344 -16.68 -3.49 21.50
N LYS A 345 -16.11 -3.73 20.31
CA LYS A 345 -16.59 -3.11 19.06
C LYS A 345 -17.84 -3.81 18.54
N LEU A 346 -17.95 -5.13 18.67
CA LEU A 346 -19.15 -5.88 18.26
C LEU A 346 -20.40 -5.46 19.04
N VAL A 347 -20.26 -5.14 20.33
CA VAL A 347 -21.34 -4.56 21.15
C VAL A 347 -21.82 -3.24 20.56
N GLN A 348 -20.90 -2.33 20.23
CA GLN A 348 -21.23 -1.03 19.61
C GLN A 348 -21.83 -1.20 18.21
N VAL A 349 -21.42 -2.20 17.44
CA VAL A 349 -22.02 -2.56 16.16
C VAL A 349 -23.47 -3.03 16.36
N ALA A 350 -23.72 -3.87 17.37
CA ALA A 350 -25.07 -4.32 17.69
C ALA A 350 -25.98 -3.17 18.13
N ASP A 351 -25.45 -2.21 18.89
CA ASP A 351 -26.12 -0.95 19.22
C ASP A 351 -26.43 -0.14 17.94
N ALA A 352 -25.49 -0.06 16.99
CA ALA A 352 -25.71 0.63 15.72
C ALA A 352 -26.84 -0.01 14.89
N TYR A 353 -26.92 -1.35 14.81
CA TYR A 353 -28.09 -2.02 14.20
C TYR A 353 -29.40 -1.66 14.91
N HIS A 354 -29.38 -1.58 16.24
CA HIS A 354 -30.55 -1.21 17.02
C HIS A 354 -31.01 0.22 16.68
N GLU A 355 -30.09 1.18 16.60
CA GLU A 355 -30.38 2.58 16.28
C GLU A 355 -30.99 2.77 14.89
N ILE A 356 -30.62 1.94 13.92
CA ILE A 356 -31.23 1.94 12.57
C ILE A 356 -32.48 1.05 12.45
N ALA A 357 -33.02 0.58 13.58
CA ALA A 357 -34.20 -0.28 13.68
C ALA A 357 -34.07 -1.68 13.05
N GLU A 358 -32.84 -2.18 12.86
CA GLU A 358 -32.56 -3.55 12.43
C GLU A 358 -32.45 -4.49 13.66
N TYR A 359 -33.55 -4.64 14.40
CA TYR A 359 -33.57 -5.30 15.71
C TYR A 359 -33.15 -6.78 15.68
N GLU A 360 -33.55 -7.52 14.64
CA GLU A 360 -33.19 -8.94 14.51
C GLU A 360 -31.67 -9.10 14.35
N ARG A 361 -31.06 -8.28 13.50
CA ARG A 361 -29.60 -8.30 13.27
C ARG A 361 -28.85 -7.82 14.50
N SER A 362 -29.34 -6.79 15.18
CA SER A 362 -28.82 -6.35 16.48
C SER A 362 -28.80 -7.51 17.47
N TYR A 363 -29.92 -8.21 17.65
CA TYR A 363 -30.02 -9.38 18.53
C TYR A 363 -29.04 -10.49 18.13
N LEU A 364 -28.91 -10.80 16.83
CA LEU A 364 -27.98 -11.82 16.35
C LEU A 364 -26.51 -11.46 16.66
N VAL A 365 -26.12 -10.20 16.49
CA VAL A 365 -24.75 -9.75 16.81
C VAL A 365 -24.51 -9.79 18.32
N PHE A 366 -25.47 -9.35 19.15
CA PHE A 366 -25.36 -9.50 20.60
C PHE A 366 -25.23 -10.96 21.03
N ARG A 367 -26.10 -11.83 20.53
CA ARG A 367 -26.09 -13.27 20.86
C ARG A 367 -24.77 -13.91 20.46
N ALA A 368 -24.30 -13.66 19.23
CA ALA A 368 -23.02 -14.19 18.75
C ALA A 368 -21.82 -13.67 19.58
N THR A 369 -21.87 -12.40 19.99
CA THR A 369 -20.82 -11.79 20.84
C THR A 369 -20.79 -12.44 22.23
N ILE A 370 -21.97 -12.69 22.83
CA ILE A 370 -22.08 -13.36 24.13
C ILE A 370 -21.63 -14.81 24.03
N GLU A 371 -22.07 -15.55 23.00
CA GLU A 371 -21.66 -16.94 22.75
C GLU A 371 -20.14 -17.05 22.58
N ALA A 372 -19.54 -16.20 21.74
CA ALA A 372 -18.10 -16.19 21.54
C ALA A 372 -17.32 -15.82 22.81
N SER A 373 -17.87 -14.92 23.63
CA SER A 373 -17.32 -14.61 24.95
C SER A 373 -17.32 -15.84 25.87
N PHE A 374 -18.46 -16.54 25.96
CA PHE A 374 -18.59 -17.77 26.75
C PHE A 374 -17.60 -18.84 26.31
N LEU A 375 -17.47 -19.07 24.99
CA LEU A 375 -16.55 -20.08 24.45
C LEU A 375 -15.09 -19.75 24.76
N ARG A 376 -14.72 -18.46 24.72
CA ARG A 376 -13.37 -18.00 25.09
C ARG A 376 -13.10 -18.20 26.58
N GLU A 377 -14.03 -17.83 27.45
CA GLU A 377 -13.87 -17.97 28.90
C GLU A 377 -13.90 -19.45 29.34
N SER A 378 -14.67 -20.29 28.66
CA SER A 378 -14.74 -21.74 28.93
C SER A 378 -13.41 -22.46 28.70
N GLN A 379 -12.50 -21.90 27.89
CA GLN A 379 -11.14 -22.45 27.73
C GLN A 379 -10.37 -22.49 29.05
N ILE A 380 -10.71 -21.66 30.03
CA ILE A 380 -10.12 -21.68 31.37
C ILE A 380 -10.42 -23.01 32.08
N GLY A 381 -11.61 -23.57 31.90
CA GLY A 381 -11.96 -24.88 32.47
C GLY A 381 -11.08 -26.00 31.89
N GLY A 382 -10.99 -26.05 30.56
CA GLY A 382 -10.12 -27.03 29.88
C GLY A 382 -8.65 -26.90 30.28
N PHE A 383 -8.14 -25.67 30.44
CA PHE A 383 -6.79 -25.44 30.95
C PHE A 383 -6.59 -25.98 32.38
N LEU A 384 -7.57 -25.76 33.27
CA LEU A 384 -7.52 -26.26 34.64
C LEU A 384 -7.54 -27.80 34.68
N GLU A 385 -8.35 -28.44 33.82
CA GLU A 385 -8.38 -29.90 33.70
C GLU A 385 -7.03 -30.47 33.28
N GLN A 386 -6.34 -29.85 32.33
CA GLN A 386 -4.99 -30.26 31.90
C GLN A 386 -3.93 -30.13 33.00
N GLN A 387 -4.20 -29.34 34.05
CA GLN A 387 -3.33 -29.19 35.22
C GLN A 387 -3.78 -30.06 36.42
N ASP A 388 -4.62 -31.07 36.17
CA ASP A 388 -5.23 -31.92 37.19
C ASP A 388 -6.07 -31.14 38.22
N GLU A 389 -6.57 -29.95 37.88
CA GLU A 389 -7.39 -29.09 38.75
C GLU A 389 -8.89 -29.25 38.48
N PHE A 390 -9.37 -30.51 38.40
CA PHE A 390 -10.74 -30.85 38.01
C PHE A 390 -11.81 -30.08 38.78
N LEU A 391 -11.75 -30.06 40.12
CA LEU A 391 -12.76 -29.36 40.93
C LEU A 391 -12.80 -27.85 40.65
N ARG A 392 -11.64 -27.23 40.37
CA ARG A 392 -11.59 -25.81 40.03
C ARG A 392 -12.14 -25.58 38.62
N SER A 393 -11.88 -26.48 37.67
CA SER A 393 -12.53 -26.44 36.36
C SER A 393 -14.06 -26.46 36.51
N VAL A 394 -14.58 -27.43 37.27
CA VAL A 394 -16.01 -27.54 37.55
C VAL A 394 -16.54 -26.23 38.15
N ASP A 395 -15.89 -25.67 39.17
CA ASP A 395 -16.32 -24.42 39.81
C ASP A 395 -16.35 -23.25 38.83
N VAL A 396 -15.32 -23.11 37.98
CA VAL A 396 -15.22 -22.06 36.96
C VAL A 396 -16.34 -22.20 35.92
N ILE A 397 -16.47 -23.36 35.27
CA ILE A 397 -17.49 -23.58 34.25
C ILE A 397 -18.90 -23.40 34.84
N SER A 398 -19.12 -23.87 36.07
CA SER A 398 -20.39 -23.65 36.79
C SER A 398 -20.70 -22.19 37.03
N SER A 399 -19.66 -21.40 37.35
CA SER A 399 -19.80 -19.97 37.56
C SER A 399 -20.15 -19.27 36.25
N LEU A 400 -19.48 -19.64 35.16
CA LEU A 400 -19.76 -19.13 33.82
C LEU A 400 -21.22 -19.44 33.42
N GLN A 401 -21.65 -20.70 33.50
CA GLN A 401 -23.04 -21.09 33.15
C GLN A 401 -24.11 -20.25 33.87
N ARG A 402 -23.86 -19.80 35.12
CA ARG A 402 -24.79 -18.95 35.88
C ARG A 402 -24.76 -17.47 35.47
N GLN A 403 -23.70 -17.00 34.85
CA GLN A 403 -23.52 -15.61 34.43
C GLN A 403 -24.06 -15.34 33.03
N TYR A 404 -24.18 -16.39 32.21
CA TYR A 404 -24.62 -16.28 30.82
C TYR A 404 -26.12 -16.61 30.69
N PRO A 405 -26.82 -16.02 29.70
CA PRO A 405 -28.24 -16.32 29.44
C PRO A 405 -28.46 -17.78 29.04
N PRO A 406 -29.57 -18.43 29.47
CA PRO A 406 -29.88 -19.83 29.16
C PRO A 406 -30.30 -20.01 27.70
N GLU A 407 -29.32 -19.94 26.81
CA GLU A 407 -29.44 -20.12 25.36
C GLU A 407 -28.89 -21.49 24.91
N PRO A 408 -29.20 -21.97 23.69
CA PRO A 408 -28.79 -23.32 23.25
C PRO A 408 -27.28 -23.60 23.32
N TYR A 409 -26.41 -22.59 23.14
CA TYR A 409 -24.96 -22.79 23.25
C TYR A 409 -24.51 -23.17 24.67
N LEU A 410 -25.26 -22.80 25.71
CA LEU A 410 -24.99 -23.24 27.08
C LEU A 410 -25.44 -24.68 27.33
N ALA A 411 -26.49 -25.14 26.64
CA ALA A 411 -27.05 -26.48 26.80
C ALA A 411 -25.97 -27.55 26.59
N THR A 412 -25.17 -27.41 25.52
CA THR A 412 -24.04 -28.30 25.24
C THR A 412 -23.01 -28.32 26.37
N ALA A 413 -22.67 -27.15 26.92
CA ALA A 413 -21.71 -27.05 28.02
C ALA A 413 -22.25 -27.60 29.34
N GLU A 414 -23.54 -27.39 29.64
CA GLU A 414 -24.20 -27.95 30.83
C GLU A 414 -24.21 -29.47 30.79
N TYR A 415 -24.61 -30.04 29.65
CA TYR A 415 -24.63 -31.47 29.47
C TYR A 415 -23.22 -32.08 29.51
N ALA A 416 -22.26 -31.49 28.80
CA ALA A 416 -20.87 -31.94 28.81
C ALA A 416 -20.25 -31.92 30.22
N LEU A 417 -20.50 -30.87 31.00
CA LEU A 417 -20.02 -30.80 32.37
C LEU A 417 -20.68 -31.87 33.27
N ALA A 418 -21.97 -32.12 33.09
CA ALA A 418 -22.67 -33.17 33.83
C ALA A 418 -22.09 -34.57 33.54
N GLN A 419 -21.81 -34.86 32.26
CA GLN A 419 -21.14 -36.09 31.84
C GLN A 419 -19.72 -36.21 32.38
N GLY A 420 -18.93 -35.13 32.31
CA GLY A 420 -17.56 -35.10 32.85
C GLY A 420 -17.52 -35.37 34.35
N ILE A 421 -18.46 -34.80 35.12
CA ILE A 421 -18.60 -35.07 36.56
C ILE A 421 -18.99 -36.52 36.82
N TYR A 422 -19.95 -37.05 36.06
CA TYR A 422 -20.36 -38.45 36.19
C TYR A 422 -19.18 -39.40 35.92
N ALA A 423 -18.45 -39.17 34.83
CA ALA A 423 -17.28 -39.96 34.45
C ALA A 423 -16.15 -39.88 35.50
N LYS A 424 -15.88 -38.69 36.05
CA LYS A 424 -14.91 -38.50 37.14
C LYS A 424 -15.26 -39.32 38.39
N GLY A 425 -16.56 -39.60 38.60
CA GLY A 425 -17.04 -40.47 39.67
C GLY A 425 -16.41 -41.87 39.63
N LEU A 426 -16.11 -42.41 38.45
CA LEU A 426 -15.55 -43.75 38.27
C LEU A 426 -14.11 -43.87 38.81
N GLU A 427 -13.35 -42.79 38.75
CA GLU A 427 -11.95 -42.72 39.20
C GLU A 427 -11.78 -41.95 40.52
N ALA A 428 -12.90 -41.58 41.18
CA ALA A 428 -12.88 -40.73 42.37
C ALA A 428 -12.10 -41.32 43.55
N ALA A 429 -12.07 -42.66 43.66
CA ALA A 429 -11.34 -43.35 44.71
C ALA A 429 -9.81 -43.22 44.55
N ASP A 430 -9.34 -43.11 43.30
CA ASP A 430 -7.92 -43.07 42.98
C ASP A 430 -7.37 -41.63 43.01
N ASP A 431 -8.22 -40.63 42.78
CA ASP A 431 -7.85 -39.22 42.77
C ASP A 431 -7.47 -38.69 44.18
N PRO A 432 -6.21 -38.25 44.40
CA PRO A 432 -5.75 -37.79 45.71
C PRO A 432 -6.37 -36.45 46.12
N LYS A 433 -6.72 -35.57 45.17
CA LYS A 433 -7.31 -34.26 45.46
C LYS A 433 -8.77 -34.42 45.90
N LEU A 434 -9.51 -35.34 45.27
CA LEU A 434 -10.87 -35.68 45.70
C LEU A 434 -10.89 -36.32 47.09
N ARG A 435 -10.00 -37.29 47.34
CA ARG A 435 -9.86 -37.94 48.66
C ARG A 435 -9.50 -36.94 49.77
N ALA A 436 -8.56 -36.03 49.52
CA ALA A 436 -8.19 -35.00 50.48
C ALA A 436 -9.37 -34.10 50.87
N LYS A 437 -10.30 -33.84 49.93
CA LYS A 437 -11.54 -33.10 50.19
C LYS A 437 -12.72 -33.98 50.62
N LYS A 438 -12.52 -35.28 50.79
CA LYS A 438 -13.55 -36.28 51.14
C LYS A 438 -14.71 -36.33 50.14
N ILE A 439 -14.45 -36.05 48.87
CA ILE A 439 -15.44 -36.15 47.80
C ILE A 439 -15.41 -37.59 47.27
N THR A 440 -16.57 -38.24 47.25
CA THR A 440 -16.73 -39.62 46.85
C THR A 440 -17.41 -39.75 45.49
N ARG A 441 -17.44 -40.98 44.94
CA ARG A 441 -18.24 -41.32 43.76
C ARG A 441 -19.71 -40.94 43.94
N VAL A 442 -20.30 -41.20 45.12
CA VAL A 442 -21.69 -40.85 45.42
C VAL A 442 -21.92 -39.34 45.36
N ASP A 443 -20.98 -38.53 45.86
CA ASP A 443 -21.10 -37.06 45.81
C ASP A 443 -21.10 -36.53 44.37
N LEU A 444 -20.21 -37.06 43.52
CA LEU A 444 -20.11 -36.68 42.11
C LEU A 444 -21.33 -37.13 41.32
N VAL A 445 -21.82 -38.36 41.54
CA VAL A 445 -23.04 -38.85 40.88
C VAL A 445 -24.27 -38.04 41.31
N GLN A 446 -24.38 -37.66 42.59
CA GLN A 446 -25.44 -36.74 43.05
C GLN A 446 -25.32 -35.36 42.41
N GLN A 447 -24.10 -34.85 42.17
CA GLN A 447 -23.89 -33.59 41.46
C GLN A 447 -24.29 -33.70 39.99
N ALA A 448 -23.85 -34.75 39.29
CA ALA A 448 -24.22 -35.03 37.90
C ALA A 448 -25.75 -35.17 37.75
N ARG A 449 -26.40 -35.93 38.64
CA ARG A 449 -27.86 -36.08 38.69
C ARG A 449 -28.56 -34.72 38.74
N ARG A 450 -28.15 -33.83 39.65
CA ARG A 450 -28.75 -32.48 39.77
C ARG A 450 -28.56 -31.64 38.52
N ARG A 451 -27.40 -31.76 37.85
CA ARG A 451 -27.13 -31.03 36.61
C ARG A 451 -27.93 -31.55 35.44
N LEU A 452 -28.02 -32.87 35.26
CA LEU A 452 -28.84 -33.48 34.22
C LEU A 452 -30.32 -33.11 34.40
N ASP A 453 -30.80 -33.08 35.65
CA ASP A 453 -32.16 -32.64 35.97
C ASP A 453 -32.38 -31.16 35.62
N THR A 454 -31.39 -30.30 35.89
CA THR A 454 -31.41 -28.88 35.51
C THR A 454 -31.43 -28.72 33.99
N PHE A 455 -30.57 -29.46 33.29
CA PHE A 455 -30.49 -29.46 31.83
C PHE A 455 -31.83 -29.84 31.18
N LEU A 456 -32.45 -30.93 31.63
CA LEU A 456 -33.76 -31.37 31.11
C LEU A 456 -34.89 -30.40 31.41
N THR A 457 -34.74 -29.59 32.46
CA THR A 457 -35.72 -28.56 32.83
C THR A 457 -35.54 -27.28 32.01
N ALA A 458 -34.30 -26.85 31.80
CA ALA A 458 -33.96 -25.64 31.06
C ALA A 458 -34.03 -25.84 29.54
N TYR A 459 -33.68 -27.03 29.05
CA TYR A 459 -33.54 -27.37 27.64
C TYR A 459 -34.33 -28.63 27.25
N PRO A 460 -35.66 -28.69 27.49
CA PRO A 460 -36.47 -29.90 27.31
C PRO A 460 -36.66 -30.35 25.85
N ASN A 461 -36.23 -29.54 24.89
CA ASN A 461 -36.31 -29.83 23.46
C ASN A 461 -34.92 -29.88 22.79
N ASP A 462 -33.85 -29.88 23.59
CA ASP A 462 -32.49 -30.03 23.06
C ASP A 462 -32.33 -31.39 22.37
N PRO A 463 -31.58 -31.50 21.27
CA PRO A 463 -31.33 -32.79 20.61
C PRO A 463 -30.69 -33.84 21.52
N ALA A 464 -30.00 -33.44 22.59
CA ALA A 464 -29.43 -34.35 23.58
C ALA A 464 -30.37 -34.63 24.77
N ALA A 465 -31.61 -34.13 24.76
CA ALA A 465 -32.53 -34.26 25.90
C ALA A 465 -32.87 -35.72 26.21
N ASP A 466 -33.08 -36.57 25.22
CA ASP A 466 -33.37 -37.98 25.45
C ASP A 466 -32.13 -38.74 25.98
N GLN A 467 -30.96 -38.50 25.41
CA GLN A 467 -29.69 -39.03 25.91
C GLN A 467 -29.39 -38.55 27.36
N ALA A 468 -29.71 -37.30 27.67
CA ALA A 468 -29.55 -36.75 29.01
C ALA A 468 -30.54 -37.38 30.00
N SER A 469 -31.78 -37.69 29.59
CA SER A 469 -32.71 -38.44 30.44
C SER A 469 -32.24 -39.85 30.72
N PHE A 470 -31.66 -40.53 29.74
CA PHE A 470 -31.05 -41.85 29.98
C PHE A 470 -29.86 -41.77 30.94
N SER A 471 -29.00 -40.77 30.77
CA SER A 471 -27.89 -40.51 31.69
C SER A 471 -28.38 -40.22 33.11
N LEU A 472 -29.49 -39.48 33.24
CA LEU A 472 -30.11 -39.18 34.53
C LEU A 472 -30.66 -40.46 35.19
N ALA A 473 -31.33 -41.31 34.42
CA ALA A 473 -31.82 -42.59 34.89
C ALA A 473 -30.68 -43.49 35.41
N ASN A 474 -29.56 -43.57 34.70
CA ASN A 474 -28.38 -44.31 35.13
C ASN A 474 -27.76 -43.74 36.43
N ALA A 475 -27.65 -42.42 36.53
CA ALA A 475 -27.19 -41.78 37.76
C ALA A 475 -28.14 -42.07 38.94
N MET A 476 -29.45 -42.10 38.71
CA MET A 476 -30.43 -42.44 39.75
C MET A 476 -30.40 -43.92 40.15
N LEU A 477 -30.18 -44.83 39.19
CA LEU A 477 -29.94 -46.26 39.44
C LEU A 477 -28.72 -46.49 40.32
N GLU A 478 -27.61 -45.83 40.00
CA GLU A 478 -26.37 -45.95 40.77
C GLU A 478 -26.51 -45.43 42.20
N LEU A 479 -27.40 -44.45 42.41
CA LEU A 479 -27.76 -43.93 43.73
C LEU A 479 -28.87 -44.74 44.42
N GLU A 480 -29.27 -45.88 43.85
CA GLU A 480 -30.29 -46.80 44.36
C GLU A 480 -31.67 -46.12 44.58
N LEU A 481 -31.97 -45.07 43.82
CA LEU A 481 -33.21 -44.31 43.92
C LEU A 481 -34.37 -44.98 43.16
N TYR A 482 -34.54 -46.30 43.30
CA TYR A 482 -35.35 -47.14 42.42
C TYR A 482 -36.78 -46.64 42.18
N GLU A 483 -37.53 -46.28 43.23
CA GLU A 483 -38.90 -45.77 43.10
C GLU A 483 -38.98 -44.47 42.29
N ARG A 484 -38.02 -43.55 42.51
CA ARG A 484 -37.95 -42.28 41.76
C ARG A 484 -37.50 -42.52 40.33
N THR A 485 -36.60 -43.48 40.11
CA THR A 485 -36.13 -43.83 38.77
C THR A 485 -37.28 -44.38 37.92
N ILE A 486 -38.12 -45.25 38.49
CA ILE A 486 -39.33 -45.76 37.80
C ILE A 486 -40.20 -44.61 37.31
N GLN A 487 -40.59 -43.71 38.21
CA GLN A 487 -41.46 -42.57 37.88
C GLN A 487 -40.85 -41.67 36.80
N ARG A 488 -39.53 -41.41 36.85
CA ARG A 488 -38.86 -40.56 35.85
C ARG A 488 -38.72 -41.25 34.50
N CYS A 489 -38.36 -42.53 34.46
CA CYS A 489 -38.27 -43.29 33.21
C CYS A 489 -39.61 -43.45 32.51
N GLU A 490 -40.71 -43.63 33.24
CA GLU A 490 -42.06 -43.63 32.67
C GLU A 490 -42.38 -42.28 32.02
N GLN A 491 -42.08 -41.16 32.69
CA GLN A 491 -42.22 -39.81 32.13
C GLN A 491 -41.34 -39.60 30.88
N PHE A 492 -40.09 -40.10 30.89
CA PHE A 492 -39.20 -39.98 29.74
C PHE A 492 -39.69 -40.80 28.55
N ALA A 493 -40.22 -41.99 28.78
CA ALA A 493 -40.78 -42.82 27.72
C ALA A 493 -42.06 -42.21 27.11
N GLU A 494 -42.87 -41.52 27.91
CA GLU A 494 -44.01 -40.74 27.40
C GLU A 494 -43.56 -39.50 26.62
N ARG A 495 -42.52 -38.82 27.10
CA ARG A 495 -42.01 -37.58 26.50
C ARG A 495 -41.23 -37.82 25.21
N TYR A 496 -40.49 -38.91 25.13
CA TYR A 496 -39.61 -39.26 24.02
C TYR A 496 -39.99 -40.63 23.43
N PRO A 497 -41.21 -40.77 22.86
CA PRO A 497 -41.69 -42.05 22.34
C PRO A 497 -40.92 -42.56 21.12
N ASP A 498 -40.19 -41.68 20.43
CA ASP A 498 -39.38 -42.02 19.25
C ASP A 498 -37.87 -42.10 19.59
N SER A 499 -37.50 -42.05 20.87
CA SER A 499 -36.08 -42.11 21.27
C SER A 499 -35.49 -43.50 21.07
N GLU A 500 -34.23 -43.54 20.64
CA GLU A 500 -33.43 -44.78 20.61
C GLU A 500 -33.25 -45.40 22.01
N TYR A 501 -33.47 -44.63 23.07
CA TYR A 501 -33.39 -45.09 24.47
C TYR A 501 -34.73 -45.57 25.05
N LEU A 502 -35.80 -45.64 24.25
CA LEU A 502 -37.13 -46.02 24.74
C LEU A 502 -37.14 -47.42 25.40
N ASP A 503 -36.51 -48.39 24.75
CA ASP A 503 -36.36 -49.75 25.29
C ASP A 503 -35.51 -49.76 26.57
N SER A 504 -34.51 -48.89 26.62
CA SER A 504 -33.60 -48.72 27.74
C SER A 504 -34.33 -48.14 28.96
N TYR A 505 -35.29 -47.24 28.78
CA TYR A 505 -36.17 -46.78 29.88
C TYR A 505 -36.99 -47.93 30.45
N TRP A 506 -37.62 -48.75 29.60
CA TRP A 506 -38.39 -49.91 30.07
C TRP A 506 -37.51 -50.96 30.76
N TYR A 507 -36.29 -51.15 30.26
CA TYR A 507 -35.31 -52.01 30.91
C TYR A 507 -34.93 -51.49 32.30
N VAL A 508 -34.64 -50.19 32.43
CA VAL A 508 -34.34 -49.55 33.72
C VAL A 508 -35.51 -49.67 34.70
N VAL A 509 -36.76 -49.46 34.26
CA VAL A 509 -37.96 -49.65 35.09
C VAL A 509 -38.07 -51.10 35.56
N GLY A 510 -37.88 -52.07 34.65
CA GLY A 510 -37.88 -53.50 34.97
C GLY A 510 -36.81 -53.89 36.00
N PHE A 511 -35.59 -53.36 35.83
CA PHE A 511 -34.49 -53.55 36.77
C PHE A 511 -34.81 -52.97 38.16
N CYS A 512 -35.40 -51.77 38.23
CA CYS A 512 -35.82 -51.15 39.49
C CYS A 512 -36.89 -52.00 40.21
N HIS A 513 -37.91 -52.48 39.50
CA HIS A 513 -38.92 -53.38 40.07
C HIS A 513 -38.29 -54.67 40.60
N PHE A 514 -37.33 -55.24 39.88
CA PHE A 514 -36.59 -56.42 40.34
C PHE A 514 -35.83 -56.13 41.64
N ALA A 515 -35.09 -55.01 41.70
CA ALA A 515 -34.37 -54.59 42.91
C ALA A 515 -35.29 -54.34 44.11
N LEU A 516 -36.54 -53.92 43.86
CA LEU A 516 -37.58 -53.72 44.88
C LEU A 516 -38.35 -55.02 45.25
N GLY A 517 -37.99 -56.18 44.67
CA GLY A 517 -38.67 -57.46 44.91
C GLY A 517 -40.03 -57.61 44.19
N GLN A 518 -40.35 -56.70 43.29
CA GLN A 518 -41.61 -56.62 42.54
C GLN A 518 -41.50 -57.43 41.23
N HIS A 519 -41.37 -58.75 41.37
CA HIS A 519 -41.02 -59.64 40.25
C HIS A 519 -42.06 -59.70 39.12
N GLU A 520 -43.35 -59.57 39.43
CA GLU A 520 -44.40 -59.56 38.39
C GLU A 520 -44.32 -58.30 37.52
N GLN A 521 -44.12 -57.13 38.12
CA GLN A 521 -43.94 -55.86 37.40
C GLN A 521 -42.65 -55.88 36.58
N ALA A 522 -41.56 -56.41 37.13
CA ALA A 522 -40.29 -56.56 36.42
C ALA A 522 -40.44 -57.43 35.16
N LEU A 523 -41.12 -58.58 35.27
CA LEU A 523 -41.41 -59.45 34.12
C LEU A 523 -42.27 -58.77 33.06
N ALA A 524 -43.26 -57.98 33.46
CA ALA A 524 -44.09 -57.22 32.54
C ALA A 524 -43.26 -56.22 31.73
N MET A 525 -42.32 -55.50 32.36
CA MET A 525 -41.45 -54.57 31.65
C MET A 525 -40.44 -55.27 30.74
N CYS A 526 -39.88 -56.41 31.15
CA CYS A 526 -39.01 -57.21 30.27
C CYS A 526 -39.73 -57.68 29.00
N ARG A 527 -41.02 -58.04 29.08
CA ARG A 527 -41.84 -58.36 27.90
C ARG A 527 -42.00 -57.15 26.98
N LYS A 528 -42.28 -55.98 27.57
CA LYS A 528 -42.37 -54.71 26.84
C LYS A 528 -41.07 -54.42 26.08
N VAL A 529 -39.90 -54.53 26.72
CA VAL A 529 -38.59 -54.38 26.07
C VAL A 529 -38.42 -55.35 24.89
N ALA A 530 -38.76 -56.63 25.09
CA ALA A 530 -38.63 -57.65 24.05
C ALA A 530 -39.55 -57.40 22.83
N GLU A 531 -40.73 -56.81 23.06
CA GLU A 531 -41.71 -56.45 22.03
C GLU A 531 -41.38 -55.13 21.31
N THR A 532 -40.57 -54.25 21.91
CA THR A 532 -40.25 -52.91 21.37
C THR A 532 -39.05 -52.94 20.39
N ARG A 533 -38.36 -54.07 20.23
CA ARG A 533 -37.28 -54.21 19.23
C ARG A 533 -37.83 -54.23 17.80
N VAL A 534 -37.67 -53.13 17.07
CA VAL A 534 -37.77 -53.05 15.59
C VAL A 534 -36.43 -52.61 15.02
#